data_AF-A0A4S1DWZ2-F1
#
_entry.id   AF-A0A4S1DWZ2-F1
#
_cell.length_a   1.000
_cell.length_b   1.000
_cell.length_c   1.000
_cell.angle_alpha   90.00
_cell.angle_beta   90.00
_cell.angle_gamma   90.00
#
_symmetry.space_group_name_H-M   'P 1'
#
loop_
_entity.id
_entity.type
_entity.pdbx_description
1 polymer ?
#
loop_
_entity_poly.entity_id
_entity_poly.type
_entity_poly.pdbx_seq_one_letter_code
_entity_poly.pdbx_strand_id
1 'polypeptide(L)'
;MKDFIVIVLVIIASLFSLPCHTQAEKILAPKLGNISWISGNWKGEAFGGQTEENWSKPSGGSMMATFKLINNGKVSFYEIEIIREIENTLILQLKHFNNDLKGWETKDETVDFTLKEITENKVIFEGMSFEKVNDNEMNVYVDIKQKNGSIETVKFNYTK
;
A
#
# COMPACT_ATOMS: atom_id res chain seq x y z
N MET A 1 -16.23 -32.57 -69.93
CA MET A 1 -16.22 -31.09 -70.05
C MET A 1 -17.39 -30.54 -69.27
N LYS A 2 -17.09 -30.00 -68.08
CA LYS A 2 -17.82 -29.01 -67.27
C LYS A 2 -17.33 -29.20 -65.85
N ASP A 3 -16.36 -28.35 -65.54
CA ASP A 3 -15.44 -28.42 -64.42
C ASP A 3 -16.16 -28.08 -63.10
N PHE A 4 -15.92 -28.89 -62.07
CA PHE A 4 -16.30 -28.57 -60.70
C PHE A 4 -15.27 -27.60 -60.13
N ILE A 5 -15.63 -26.33 -60.02
CA ILE A 5 -14.86 -25.31 -59.32
C ILE A 5 -15.04 -25.53 -57.81
N VAL A 6 -13.97 -26.01 -57.15
CA VAL A 6 -13.85 -26.02 -55.69
C VAL A 6 -13.46 -24.61 -55.26
N ILE A 7 -14.40 -23.88 -54.65
CA ILE A 7 -14.12 -22.60 -53.99
C ILE A 7 -13.47 -22.91 -52.63
N VAL A 8 -12.14 -22.83 -52.58
CA VAL A 8 -11.38 -22.84 -51.32
C VAL A 8 -11.53 -21.46 -50.69
N LEU A 9 -12.35 -21.38 -49.64
CA LEU A 9 -12.49 -20.18 -48.81
C LEU A 9 -11.25 -20.08 -47.91
N VAL A 10 -10.25 -19.30 -48.32
CA VAL A 10 -9.08 -18.98 -47.50
C VAL A 10 -9.51 -17.97 -46.43
N ILE A 11 -9.78 -18.45 -45.22
CA ILE A 11 -9.98 -17.58 -44.04
C ILE A 11 -8.59 -17.05 -43.67
N ILE A 12 -8.28 -15.83 -44.09
CA ILE A 12 -7.12 -15.07 -43.62
C ILE A 12 -7.41 -14.64 -42.18
N ALA A 13 -6.94 -15.43 -41.22
CA ALA A 13 -6.88 -15.03 -39.82
C ALA A 13 -5.89 -13.87 -39.69
N SER A 14 -6.39 -12.64 -39.72
CA SER A 14 -5.62 -11.44 -39.43
C SER A 14 -5.33 -11.45 -37.93
N LEU A 15 -4.11 -11.81 -37.56
CA LEU A 15 -3.55 -11.60 -36.23
C LEU A 15 -3.44 -10.08 -36.00
N PHE A 16 -4.53 -9.45 -35.56
CA PHE A 16 -4.47 -8.12 -34.99
C PHE A 16 -3.80 -8.24 -33.62
N SER A 17 -2.50 -8.00 -33.58
CA SER A 17 -1.79 -7.70 -32.34
C SER A 17 -2.38 -6.40 -31.79
N LEU A 18 -3.29 -6.50 -30.83
CA LEU A 18 -3.70 -5.34 -30.03
C LEU A 18 -2.43 -4.78 -29.36
N PRO A 19 -2.02 -3.54 -29.64
CA PRO A 19 -1.00 -2.90 -28.83
C PRO A 19 -1.56 -2.82 -27.41
N CYS A 20 -0.95 -3.56 -26.49
CA CYS A 20 -1.16 -3.39 -25.07
C CYS A 20 -0.64 -1.99 -24.73
N HIS A 21 -1.51 -0.99 -24.79
CA HIS A 21 -1.21 0.34 -24.28
C HIS A 21 -1.19 0.23 -22.76
N THR A 22 -0.01 -0.03 -22.21
CA THR A 22 0.26 0.24 -20.79
C THR A 22 0.13 1.75 -20.62
N GLN A 23 -1.03 2.21 -20.18
CA GLN A 23 -1.24 3.62 -19.87
C GLN A 23 -0.39 3.92 -18.64
N ALA A 24 0.61 4.81 -18.79
CA ALA A 24 1.40 5.24 -17.65
C ALA A 24 0.45 5.82 -16.59
N GLU A 25 0.53 5.34 -15.35
CA GLU A 25 -0.34 5.82 -14.28
C GLU A 25 -0.12 7.32 -14.05
N LYS A 26 -1.22 8.05 -13.89
CA LYS A 26 -1.19 9.48 -13.63
C LYS A 26 -0.62 9.73 -12.22
N ILE A 27 0.53 10.37 -12.15
CA ILE A 27 1.10 10.84 -10.88
C ILE A 27 0.27 12.00 -10.33
N LEU A 28 -0.08 11.93 -9.04
CA LEU A 28 -0.87 12.90 -8.32
C LEU A 28 0.00 13.78 -7.42
N ALA A 29 -0.52 14.96 -7.09
CA ALA A 29 0.17 15.88 -6.18
C ALA A 29 0.27 15.31 -4.76
N PRO A 30 1.30 15.67 -3.98
CA PRO A 30 1.52 15.21 -2.60
C PRO A 30 0.56 15.90 -1.63
N LYS A 31 -0.72 15.48 -1.67
CA LYS A 31 -1.81 16.03 -0.89
C LYS A 31 -2.57 14.91 -0.22
N LEU A 32 -2.95 15.11 1.05
CA LEU A 32 -3.66 14.08 1.84
C LEU A 32 -4.98 13.68 1.18
N GLY A 33 -5.63 14.59 0.45
CA GLY A 33 -6.84 14.28 -0.31
C GLY A 33 -6.65 13.15 -1.33
N ASN A 34 -5.47 13.04 -1.96
CA ASN A 34 -5.16 12.02 -2.95
C ASN A 34 -4.89 10.63 -2.35
N ILE A 35 -4.74 10.55 -1.01
CA ILE A 35 -4.56 9.30 -0.27
C ILE A 35 -5.69 9.05 0.75
N SER A 36 -6.77 9.82 0.65
CA SER A 36 -7.90 9.76 1.60
C SER A 36 -8.60 8.39 1.64
N TRP A 37 -8.42 7.58 0.59
CA TRP A 37 -8.92 6.21 0.50
C TRP A 37 -8.28 5.25 1.52
N ILE A 38 -7.15 5.61 2.13
CA ILE A 38 -6.52 4.82 3.22
C ILE A 38 -7.37 4.87 4.50
N SER A 39 -8.18 5.92 4.69
CA SER A 39 -9.00 6.05 5.90
C SER A 39 -9.99 4.90 6.08
N GLY A 40 -10.06 4.36 7.29
CA GLY A 40 -10.86 3.16 7.56
C GLY A 40 -10.41 2.42 8.81
N ASN A 41 -11.18 1.39 9.18
CA ASN A 41 -10.78 0.43 10.20
C ASN A 41 -10.41 -0.86 9.47
N TRP A 42 -9.17 -1.28 9.58
CA TRP A 42 -8.61 -2.34 8.78
C TRP A 42 -8.17 -3.51 9.66
N LYS A 43 -8.38 -4.72 9.15
CA LYS A 43 -7.97 -5.97 9.78
C LYS A 43 -7.24 -6.84 8.78
N GLY A 44 -6.16 -7.47 9.22
CA GLY A 44 -5.31 -8.25 8.34
C GLY A 44 -4.51 -9.30 9.09
N GLU A 45 -3.60 -9.93 8.36
CA GLU A 45 -2.64 -10.88 8.91
C GLU A 45 -1.22 -10.48 8.51
N ALA A 46 -0.32 -10.45 9.48
CA ALA A 46 1.11 -10.22 9.25
C ALA A 46 1.92 -10.83 10.40
N PHE A 47 3.18 -11.18 10.12
CA PHE A 47 4.10 -11.76 11.11
C PHE A 47 3.57 -12.99 11.86
N GLY A 48 2.67 -13.76 11.25
CA GLY A 48 2.02 -14.92 11.86
C GLY A 48 0.90 -14.57 12.87
N GLY A 49 0.51 -13.30 12.96
CA GLY A 49 -0.55 -12.81 13.83
C GLY A 49 -1.63 -12.02 13.10
N GLN A 50 -2.59 -11.53 13.88
CA GLN A 50 -3.67 -10.67 13.41
C GLN A 50 -3.28 -9.20 13.60
N THR A 51 -3.53 -8.36 12.60
CA THR A 51 -3.29 -6.92 12.66
C THR A 51 -4.60 -6.15 12.68
N GLU A 52 -4.64 -5.06 13.43
CA GLU A 52 -5.70 -4.05 13.34
C GLU A 52 -5.04 -2.68 13.14
N GLU A 53 -5.51 -1.91 12.17
CA GLU A 53 -4.95 -0.60 11.81
C GLU A 53 -6.09 0.37 11.47
N ASN A 54 -6.16 1.50 12.17
CA ASN A 54 -7.31 2.42 12.05
C ASN A 54 -6.86 3.81 11.64
N TRP A 55 -7.11 4.19 10.38
CA TRP A 55 -6.73 5.49 9.82
C TRP A 55 -7.86 6.51 9.87
N SER A 56 -7.57 7.70 10.37
CA SER A 56 -8.47 8.85 10.31
C SER A 56 -8.59 9.42 8.89
N LYS A 57 -9.70 10.12 8.60
CA LYS A 57 -9.78 11.00 7.42
C LYS A 57 -8.75 12.13 7.50
N PRO A 58 -8.29 12.70 6.36
CA PRO A 58 -7.49 13.92 6.35
C PRO A 58 -8.17 15.05 7.12
N SER A 59 -7.48 15.62 8.11
CA SER A 59 -7.93 16.82 8.84
C SER A 59 -6.75 17.50 9.54
N GLY A 60 -6.81 18.83 9.69
CA GLY A 60 -5.75 19.57 10.40
C GLY A 60 -4.34 19.43 9.80
N GLY A 61 -4.22 19.11 8.50
CA GLY A 61 -2.93 18.88 7.84
C GLY A 61 -2.31 17.49 8.10
N SER A 62 -3.08 16.53 8.64
CA SER A 62 -2.61 15.18 8.91
C SER A 62 -3.69 14.10 8.74
N MET A 63 -3.26 12.87 8.53
CA MET A 63 -3.99 11.65 8.88
C MET A 63 -3.23 10.94 10.00
N MET A 64 -3.93 10.29 10.91
CA MET A 64 -3.32 9.48 11.98
C MET A 64 -3.83 8.04 11.94
N ALA A 65 -3.01 7.11 12.39
CA ALA A 65 -3.39 5.75 12.67
C ALA A 65 -2.88 5.21 14.00
N THR A 66 -3.55 4.16 14.44
CA THR A 66 -3.05 3.26 15.47
C THR A 66 -3.05 1.85 14.91
N PHE A 67 -1.93 1.17 15.07
CA PHE A 67 -1.75 -0.24 14.72
C PHE A 67 -1.63 -1.08 15.99
N LYS A 68 -2.08 -2.35 15.93
CA LYS A 68 -1.64 -3.37 16.90
C LYS A 68 -1.48 -4.73 16.22
N LEU A 69 -0.46 -5.46 16.65
CA LEU A 69 -0.24 -6.86 16.29
C LEU A 69 -0.66 -7.77 17.45
N ILE A 70 -1.53 -8.74 17.16
CA ILE A 70 -2.00 -9.75 18.11
C ILE A 70 -1.41 -11.12 17.73
N ASN A 71 -0.66 -11.72 18.65
CA ASN A 71 -0.13 -13.07 18.53
C ASN A 71 -0.63 -13.92 19.70
N ASN A 72 -1.10 -15.14 19.42
CA ASN A 72 -1.57 -16.08 20.44
C ASN A 72 -2.59 -15.45 21.43
N GLY A 73 -3.50 -14.62 20.92
CA GLY A 73 -4.53 -13.94 21.71
C GLY A 73 -4.05 -12.80 22.60
N LYS A 74 -2.79 -12.35 22.46
CA LYS A 74 -2.21 -11.23 23.21
C LYS A 74 -1.61 -10.20 22.28
N VAL A 75 -1.66 -8.93 22.69
CA VAL A 75 -0.96 -7.87 21.96
C VAL A 75 0.55 -8.07 22.09
N SER A 76 1.23 -8.05 20.94
CA SER A 76 2.68 -8.05 20.83
C SER A 76 3.23 -6.63 20.96
N PHE A 77 2.75 -5.73 20.10
CA PHE A 77 3.12 -4.32 20.11
C PHE A 77 2.04 -3.46 19.45
N TYR A 78 2.17 -2.14 19.62
CA TYR A 78 1.36 -1.10 19.00
C TYR A 78 2.22 -0.16 18.17
N GLU A 79 1.59 0.56 17.24
CA GLU A 79 2.18 1.75 16.64
C GLU A 79 1.20 2.93 16.72
N ILE A 80 1.76 4.13 16.79
CA ILE A 80 1.04 5.37 16.48
C ILE A 80 1.70 5.95 15.25
N GLU A 81 0.90 6.20 14.22
CA GLU A 81 1.36 6.60 12.91
C GLU A 81 0.69 7.92 12.50
N ILE A 82 1.39 8.72 11.71
CA ILE A 82 0.85 9.93 11.10
C ILE A 82 1.35 10.07 9.67
N ILE A 83 0.51 10.58 8.78
CA ILE A 83 0.92 11.13 7.49
C ILE A 83 0.63 12.63 7.54
N ARG A 84 1.63 13.46 7.25
CA ARG A 84 1.53 14.93 7.37
C ARG A 84 1.89 15.62 6.06
N GLU A 85 1.19 16.70 5.74
CA GLU A 85 1.67 17.65 4.73
C GLU A 85 2.78 18.51 5.35
N ILE A 86 3.99 18.42 4.79
CA ILE A 86 5.13 19.25 5.19
C ILE A 86 5.63 19.94 3.94
N GLU A 87 5.55 21.27 3.92
CA GLU A 87 5.84 22.09 2.75
C GLU A 87 5.07 21.61 1.50
N ASN A 88 5.77 21.02 0.53
CA ASN A 88 5.21 20.50 -0.72
C ASN A 88 5.33 18.98 -0.83
N THR A 89 5.39 18.24 0.28
CA THR A 89 5.46 16.77 0.29
C THR A 89 4.60 16.15 1.40
N LEU A 90 4.49 14.81 1.39
CA LEU A 90 3.98 14.03 2.51
C LEU A 90 5.13 13.31 3.22
N ILE A 91 5.04 13.19 4.54
CA ILE A 91 5.90 12.30 5.33
C ILE A 91 5.00 11.39 6.16
N LEU A 92 5.25 10.08 6.09
CA LEU A 92 4.71 9.11 7.04
C LEU A 92 5.71 8.96 8.18
N GLN A 93 5.24 9.02 9.41
CA GLN A 93 6.07 8.83 10.60
C GLN A 93 5.36 7.93 11.59
N LEU A 94 6.13 7.12 12.31
CA LEU A 94 5.58 6.26 13.36
C LEU A 94 6.50 6.12 14.56
N LYS A 95 5.90 5.68 15.66
CA LYS A 95 6.59 5.13 16.83
C LYS A 95 6.00 3.80 17.21
N HIS A 96 6.85 2.91 17.69
CA HIS A 96 6.46 1.61 18.20
C HIS A 96 6.36 1.63 19.73
N PHE A 97 5.44 0.83 20.25
CA PHE A 97 5.25 0.66 21.67
C PHE A 97 5.04 -0.81 22.01
N ASN A 98 5.66 -1.27 23.11
CA ASN A 98 5.34 -2.56 23.70
C ASN A 98 3.86 -2.64 24.11
N ASN A 99 3.39 -3.84 24.44
CA ASN A 99 2.02 -4.04 24.90
C ASN A 99 1.65 -3.32 26.21
N ASP A 100 2.64 -2.78 26.95
CA ASP A 100 2.51 -1.95 28.14
C ASP A 100 2.76 -0.45 27.87
N LEU A 101 2.74 -0.04 26.59
CA LEU A 101 2.90 1.33 26.10
C LEU A 101 4.29 1.95 26.33
N LYS A 102 5.33 1.14 26.59
CA LYS A 102 6.72 1.62 26.57
C LYS A 102 7.23 1.74 25.14
N GLY A 103 7.70 2.93 24.77
CA GLY A 103 8.22 3.21 23.42
C GLY A 103 9.53 2.48 23.11
N TRP A 104 9.76 2.16 21.84
CA TRP A 104 11.04 1.62 21.35
C TRP A 104 12.01 2.73 21.00
N GLU A 105 11.54 3.73 20.26
CA GLU A 105 12.31 4.93 19.93
C GLU A 105 12.52 5.79 21.17
N THR A 106 13.61 6.57 21.19
CA THR A 106 13.79 7.56 22.25
C THR A 106 12.74 8.67 22.15
N LYS A 107 12.71 9.56 23.16
CA LYS A 107 11.67 10.58 23.31
C LYS A 107 11.44 11.39 22.02
N ASP A 108 12.51 11.84 21.37
CA ASP A 108 12.46 12.79 20.26
C ASP A 108 12.60 12.12 18.88
N GLU A 109 12.78 10.79 18.82
CA GLU A 109 13.00 10.04 17.58
C GLU A 109 11.70 9.43 17.04
N THR A 110 11.58 9.35 15.73
CA THR A 110 10.51 8.66 15.00
C THR A 110 11.12 7.83 13.87
N VAL A 111 10.39 6.83 13.39
CA VAL A 111 10.70 6.20 12.11
C VAL A 111 10.00 6.99 11.03
N ASP A 112 10.75 7.48 10.05
CA ASP A 112 10.27 8.40 9.02
C ASP A 112 10.38 7.77 7.63
N PHE A 113 9.30 7.87 6.85
CA PHE A 113 9.21 7.39 5.48
C PHE A 113 8.88 8.58 4.58
N THR A 114 9.80 8.89 3.66
CA THR A 114 9.66 10.02 2.73
C THR A 114 8.82 9.62 1.52
N LEU A 115 7.94 10.51 1.05
CA LEU A 115 7.12 10.23 -0.12
C LEU A 115 7.96 10.13 -1.41
N LYS A 116 7.70 9.10 -2.22
CA LYS A 116 8.22 8.96 -3.59
C LYS A 116 7.19 9.30 -4.65
N GLU A 117 6.00 8.71 -4.55
CA GLU A 117 4.99 8.78 -5.62
C GLU A 117 3.58 8.57 -5.07
N ILE A 118 2.60 9.22 -5.71
CA ILE A 118 1.17 8.97 -5.52
C ILE A 118 0.55 8.76 -6.89
N THR A 119 -0.26 7.71 -7.04
CA THR A 119 -1.16 7.49 -8.16
C THR A 119 -2.60 7.35 -7.63
N GLU A 120 -3.57 7.08 -8.50
CA GLU A 120 -4.96 6.94 -8.08
C GLU A 120 -5.17 5.84 -7.02
N ASN A 121 -4.43 4.73 -7.15
CA ASN A 121 -4.59 3.55 -6.30
C ASN A 121 -3.36 3.21 -5.47
N LYS A 122 -2.32 4.05 -5.48
CA LYS A 122 -1.08 3.75 -4.76
C LYS A 122 -0.45 4.99 -4.15
N VAL A 123 0.11 4.84 -2.95
CA VAL A 123 1.10 5.79 -2.40
C VAL A 123 2.35 5.01 -2.00
N ILE A 124 3.50 5.51 -2.43
CA ILE A 124 4.80 4.90 -2.21
C ILE A 124 5.64 5.86 -1.40
N PHE A 125 6.06 5.41 -0.22
CA PHE A 125 7.10 6.03 0.58
C PHE A 125 8.40 5.21 0.49
N GLU A 126 9.51 5.76 0.97
CA GLU A 126 10.76 5.03 1.17
C GLU A 126 10.61 3.91 2.20
N GLY A 127 10.44 2.67 1.75
CA GLY A 127 10.35 1.49 2.62
C GLY A 127 8.95 1.10 3.05
N MET A 128 7.91 1.83 2.61
CA MET A 128 6.52 1.48 2.85
C MET A 128 5.63 1.93 1.68
N SER A 129 4.67 1.10 1.27
CA SER A 129 3.68 1.52 0.27
C SER A 129 2.30 0.98 0.56
N PHE A 130 1.27 1.75 0.18
CA PHE A 130 -0.13 1.39 0.30
C PHE A 130 -0.70 1.27 -1.11
N GLU A 131 -1.46 0.21 -1.36
CA GLU A 131 -2.11 -0.07 -2.63
C GLU A 131 -3.60 -0.36 -2.39
N LYS A 132 -4.47 0.49 -2.96
CA LYS A 132 -5.90 0.29 -3.00
C LYS A 132 -6.23 -0.84 -3.97
N VAL A 133 -6.75 -1.95 -3.46
CA VAL A 133 -7.23 -3.06 -4.30
C VAL A 133 -8.68 -2.79 -4.72
N ASN A 134 -9.51 -2.42 -3.75
CA ASN A 134 -10.88 -1.96 -3.96
C ASN A 134 -11.31 -1.11 -2.75
N ASP A 135 -12.59 -0.76 -2.64
CA ASP A 135 -13.05 0.08 -1.53
C ASP A 135 -12.92 -0.62 -0.17
N ASN A 136 -12.93 -1.96 -0.11
CA ASN A 136 -12.89 -2.73 1.13
C ASN A 136 -11.60 -3.52 1.35
N GLU A 137 -10.60 -3.34 0.48
CA GLU A 137 -9.34 -4.09 0.53
C GLU A 137 -8.16 -3.20 0.15
N MET A 138 -7.08 -3.28 0.93
CA MET A 138 -5.81 -2.67 0.59
C MET A 138 -4.65 -3.60 0.91
N ASN A 139 -3.54 -3.41 0.20
CA ASN A 139 -2.27 -4.03 0.52
C ASN A 139 -1.33 -2.97 1.07
N VAL A 140 -0.64 -3.28 2.16
CA VAL A 140 0.50 -2.50 2.65
C VAL A 140 1.76 -3.34 2.51
N TYR A 141 2.81 -2.75 1.99
CA TYR A 141 4.10 -3.41 1.81
C TYR A 141 5.14 -2.66 2.64
N VAL A 142 5.88 -3.39 3.46
CA VAL A 142 6.89 -2.81 4.38
C VAL A 142 8.23 -3.49 4.16
N ASP A 143 9.27 -2.70 3.91
CA ASP A 143 10.64 -3.18 3.77
C ASP A 143 11.28 -3.37 5.14
N ILE A 144 11.67 -4.61 5.45
CA ILE A 144 12.29 -4.99 6.70
C ILE A 144 13.76 -5.30 6.47
N LYS A 145 14.62 -4.52 7.12
CA LYS A 145 16.06 -4.76 7.10
C LYS A 145 16.43 -5.89 8.07
N GLN A 146 16.96 -6.96 7.51
CA GLN A 146 17.43 -8.12 8.25
C GLN A 146 18.82 -7.89 8.85
N LYS A 147 19.19 -8.70 9.85
CA LYS A 147 20.49 -8.58 10.55
C LYS A 147 21.71 -8.75 9.63
N ASN A 148 21.57 -9.53 8.56
CA ASN A 148 22.61 -9.74 7.53
C ASN A 148 22.67 -8.58 6.50
N GLY A 149 21.82 -7.56 6.62
CA GLY A 149 21.74 -6.42 5.71
C GLY A 149 20.83 -6.61 4.51
N SER A 150 20.25 -7.80 4.28
CA SER A 150 19.25 -7.97 3.22
C SER A 150 17.94 -7.27 3.59
N ILE A 151 17.17 -6.88 2.57
CA ILE A 151 15.83 -6.30 2.73
C ILE A 151 14.81 -7.36 2.31
N GLU A 152 13.80 -7.56 3.15
CA GLU A 152 12.64 -8.38 2.85
C GLU A 152 11.39 -7.50 2.88
N THR A 153 10.60 -7.50 1.80
CA THR A 153 9.33 -6.78 1.77
C THR A 153 8.21 -7.68 2.27
N VAL A 154 7.58 -7.30 3.38
CA VAL A 154 6.43 -8.01 3.95
C VAL A 154 5.14 -7.35 3.46
N LYS A 155 4.22 -8.17 2.97
CA LYS A 155 2.87 -7.75 2.56
C LYS A 155 1.87 -7.97 3.69
N PHE A 156 1.08 -6.96 3.96
CA PHE A 156 -0.07 -6.95 4.85
C PHE A 156 -1.29 -6.81 3.95
N ASN A 157 -2.16 -7.81 3.92
CA ASN A 157 -3.45 -7.70 3.24
C ASN A 157 -4.50 -7.31 4.27
N TYR A 158 -5.18 -6.19 4.02
CA TYR A 158 -6.13 -5.59 4.92
C TYR A 158 -7.53 -5.58 4.30
N THR A 159 -8.53 -5.86 5.14
CA THR A 159 -9.95 -5.78 4.81
C THR A 159 -10.70 -4.95 5.85
N LYS A 160 -11.80 -4.30 5.45
CA LYS A 160 -12.64 -3.47 6.33
C LYS A 160 -14.03 -4.06 6.57
#